data_AF-K0ZJZ4-F1
#
_entry.id   AF-K0ZJZ4-F1
#
_cell.length_a   1.000
_cell.length_b   1.000
_cell.length_c   1.000
_cell.angle_alpha   90.00
_cell.angle_beta   90.00
_cell.angle_gamma   90.00
#
_symmetry.space_group_name_H-M   'P 1'
#
loop_
_entity.id
_entity.type
_entity.pdbx_description
1 polymer ?
#
loop_
_entity_poly.entity_id
_entity_poly.type
_entity_poly.pdbx_seq_one_letter_code
_entity_poly.pdbx_strand_id
1 'polypeptide(L)'
;PSLFSDLFEDDGSPYVEFKSSDLKQVILNNEDIKKFLSDYHQSFESFSAYLYDYLVVQALSVSLPQAESVISQQLFKNLFDYPIVDPYTAYQLLDDGWQEISQDLEMIQTEGFQTVKRVDPNIVIKKKKGKEAEEQQEGWIGRILPFELVQEVQLTEELEQIKAQKARLQEIKDTYVQLIDNLSEEEKELQILTDEQDGFITKEVNLLLEDIYAEVDSLEISTLRTYLDLLDRKAKKAEKMDFIAAHPEVSWSSMETLKDKTYGVVSVRSYILWLQCQTVFEEGSFEATLQNVIKLQEEEKQLATIVKEAEKKLHLKTKQVIESLSDEEANELLEKKWIVPVVEELNQLPDVLFTQLIKHVTGVADKYSETFEDVSKELAAVEQSLSDMIDQLDGPEFDMKGLREFQNLLNRN
;
A
#
# COMPACT_ATOMS: atom_id res chain seq x y z
N PRO A 1 -7.44 -39.20 14.68
CA PRO A 1 -7.58 -37.73 14.81
C PRO A 1 -7.71 -37.32 16.28
N SER A 2 -6.69 -36.67 16.83
CA SER A 2 -6.62 -36.14 18.20
C SER A 2 -7.34 -34.82 18.38
N LEU A 3 -7.72 -34.13 17.30
CA LEU A 3 -8.35 -32.81 17.37
C LEU A 3 -9.61 -32.77 18.25
N PHE A 4 -10.46 -33.80 18.17
CA PHE A 4 -11.67 -33.86 19.00
C PHE A 4 -11.32 -33.93 20.48
N SER A 5 -10.36 -34.77 20.86
CA SER A 5 -9.89 -34.86 22.25
C SER A 5 -9.15 -33.60 22.69
N ASP A 6 -8.56 -32.82 21.79
CA ASP A 6 -7.89 -31.57 22.16
C ASP A 6 -8.89 -30.41 22.34
N LEU A 7 -9.99 -30.43 21.58
CA LEU A 7 -11.07 -29.44 21.65
C LEU A 7 -12.00 -29.67 22.85
N PHE A 8 -12.34 -30.92 23.12
CA PHE A 8 -13.45 -31.28 24.01
C PHE A 8 -12.99 -32.04 25.25
N GLU A 9 -13.62 -31.74 26.38
CA GLU A 9 -13.59 -32.52 27.61
C GLU A 9 -14.88 -33.33 27.71
N ASP A 10 -14.73 -34.63 27.96
CA ASP A 10 -15.83 -35.57 28.21
C ASP A 10 -15.91 -35.76 29.73
N ASP A 11 -16.98 -35.26 30.34
CA ASP A 11 -17.28 -35.35 31.77
C ASP A 11 -18.09 -36.61 32.12
N GLY A 12 -18.30 -37.51 31.16
CA GLY A 12 -19.13 -38.71 31.29
C GLY A 12 -20.63 -38.45 31.14
N SER A 13 -21.02 -37.22 30.77
CA SER A 13 -22.39 -36.89 30.36
C SER A 13 -22.61 -37.20 28.87
N PRO A 14 -23.86 -37.10 28.36
CA PRO A 14 -24.12 -37.14 26.92
C PRO A 14 -23.60 -35.90 26.15
N TYR A 15 -22.99 -34.95 26.84
CA TYR A 15 -22.54 -33.66 26.32
C TYR A 15 -21.01 -33.52 26.47
N VAL A 16 -20.45 -32.52 25.81
CA VAL A 16 -19.02 -32.21 25.87
C VAL A 16 -18.82 -30.72 26.09
N GLU A 17 -17.77 -30.36 26.82
CA GLU A 17 -17.39 -28.97 27.06
C GLU A 17 -16.09 -28.62 26.33
N PHE A 18 -15.93 -27.35 25.95
CA PHE A 18 -14.68 -26.89 25.33
C PHE A 18 -13.57 -26.74 26.38
N LYS A 19 -12.40 -27.31 26.10
CA LYS A 19 -11.22 -27.22 26.98
C LYS A 19 -10.59 -25.84 27.08
N SER A 20 -10.85 -24.98 26.09
CA SER A 20 -10.21 -23.67 25.93
C SER A 20 -11.20 -22.67 25.34
N SER A 21 -11.11 -21.42 25.79
CA SER A 21 -11.78 -20.29 25.13
C SER A 21 -11.11 -19.89 23.81
N ASP A 22 -9.82 -20.14 23.67
CA ASP A 22 -9.07 -19.90 22.43
C ASP A 22 -9.04 -21.17 21.56
N LEU A 23 -10.19 -21.45 20.94
CA LEU A 23 -10.39 -22.61 20.05
C LEU A 23 -9.48 -22.54 18.82
N LYS A 24 -9.17 -21.33 18.35
CA LYS A 24 -8.28 -21.10 17.21
C LYS A 24 -6.88 -21.62 17.52
N GLN A 25 -6.31 -21.26 18.67
CA GLN A 25 -4.98 -21.75 19.05
C GLN A 25 -4.94 -23.26 19.26
N VAL A 26 -5.99 -23.87 19.79
CA VAL A 26 -6.07 -25.34 19.95
C VAL A 26 -6.03 -26.03 18.59
N ILE A 27 -6.84 -25.57 17.63
CA ILE A 27 -6.90 -26.13 16.28
C ILE A 27 -5.54 -25.96 15.56
N LEU A 28 -4.97 -24.75 15.58
CA LEU A 28 -3.69 -24.49 14.90
C LEU A 28 -2.50 -25.22 15.53
N ASN A 29 -2.56 -25.54 16.83
CA ASN A 29 -1.47 -26.22 17.51
C ASN A 29 -1.56 -27.74 17.53
N ASN A 30 -2.69 -28.32 17.13
CA ASN A 30 -2.92 -29.75 17.09
C ASN A 30 -1.88 -30.47 16.21
N GLU A 31 -1.35 -31.59 16.72
CA GLU A 31 -0.29 -32.35 16.06
C GLU A 31 -0.74 -32.96 14.72
N ASP A 32 -1.97 -33.48 14.65
CA ASP A 32 -2.51 -34.08 13.42
C ASP A 32 -2.72 -33.03 12.32
N ILE A 33 -3.15 -31.81 12.68
CA ILE A 33 -3.30 -30.69 11.74
C ILE A 33 -1.94 -30.23 11.22
N LYS A 34 -0.97 -30.00 12.11
CA LYS A 34 0.39 -29.62 11.72
C LYS A 34 1.02 -30.66 10.80
N LYS A 35 0.84 -31.93 11.13
CA LYS A 35 1.31 -33.04 10.30
C LYS A 35 0.61 -33.05 8.94
N PHE A 36 -0.72 -32.92 8.91
CA PHE A 36 -1.48 -32.87 7.65
C PHE A 36 -0.99 -31.74 6.74
N LEU A 37 -0.83 -30.51 7.28
CA LEU A 37 -0.32 -29.37 6.52
C LEU A 37 1.08 -29.62 5.97
N SER A 38 1.99 -30.13 6.82
CA SER A 38 3.35 -30.46 6.40
C SER A 38 3.37 -31.52 5.30
N ASP A 39 2.61 -32.61 5.49
CA ASP A 39 2.52 -33.71 4.52
C ASP A 39 1.90 -33.22 3.20
N TYR A 40 0.90 -32.33 3.27
CA TYR A 40 0.25 -31.73 2.09
C TYR A 40 1.22 -30.85 1.30
N HIS A 41 1.86 -29.86 1.94
CA HIS A 41 2.79 -28.96 1.26
C HIS A 41 3.96 -29.72 0.62
N GLN A 42 4.48 -30.75 1.29
CA GLN A 42 5.54 -31.60 0.74
C GLN A 42 5.07 -32.38 -0.51
N SER A 43 3.82 -32.83 -0.56
CA SER A 43 3.25 -33.48 -1.76
C SER A 43 3.21 -32.52 -2.96
N PHE A 44 2.91 -31.23 -2.72
CA PHE A 44 2.82 -30.22 -3.78
C PHE A 44 4.17 -29.72 -4.28
N GLU A 45 5.27 -29.86 -3.53
CA GLU A 45 6.63 -29.65 -4.07
C GLU A 45 6.90 -30.59 -5.26
N SER A 46 6.51 -31.87 -5.13
CA SER A 46 6.67 -32.86 -6.20
C SER A 46 5.77 -32.56 -7.41
N PHE A 47 4.62 -31.92 -7.18
CA PHE A 47 3.71 -31.48 -8.23
C PHE A 47 4.31 -30.32 -9.03
N SER A 48 4.92 -29.34 -8.35
CA SER A 48 5.60 -28.21 -9.00
C SER A 48 6.70 -28.69 -9.97
N ALA A 49 7.57 -29.61 -9.51
CA ALA A 49 8.62 -30.18 -10.36
C ALA A 49 8.04 -30.95 -11.56
N TYR A 50 6.94 -31.69 -11.37
CA TYR A 50 6.24 -32.36 -12.46
C TYR A 50 5.71 -31.37 -13.50
N LEU A 51 5.09 -30.26 -13.06
CA LEU A 51 4.61 -29.21 -13.96
C LEU A 51 5.76 -28.57 -14.73
N TYR A 52 6.91 -28.35 -14.11
CA TYR A 52 8.09 -27.80 -14.77
C TYR A 52 8.56 -28.69 -15.90
N ASP A 53 8.76 -29.99 -15.63
CA ASP A 53 9.20 -30.96 -16.63
C ASP A 53 8.18 -31.13 -17.76
N TYR A 54 6.88 -31.02 -17.46
CA TYR A 54 5.80 -31.24 -18.43
C TYR A 54 5.47 -30.00 -19.27
N LEU A 55 5.47 -28.81 -18.68
CA LEU A 55 5.07 -27.56 -19.34
C LEU A 55 6.26 -26.74 -19.84
N VAL A 56 7.31 -26.62 -19.05
CA VAL A 56 8.45 -25.75 -19.36
C VAL A 56 9.48 -26.49 -20.21
N VAL A 57 9.99 -27.63 -19.72
CA VAL A 57 11.01 -28.42 -20.44
C VAL A 57 10.48 -28.95 -21.77
N GLN A 58 9.20 -29.34 -21.80
CA GLN A 58 8.53 -29.92 -22.98
C GLN A 58 7.65 -28.91 -23.73
N ALA A 59 7.85 -27.60 -23.54
CA ALA A 59 7.00 -26.54 -24.11
C ALA A 59 6.74 -26.68 -25.63
N LEU A 60 7.76 -27.09 -26.39
CA LEU A 60 7.68 -27.27 -27.85
C LEU A 60 6.96 -28.55 -28.30
N SER A 61 6.76 -29.52 -27.42
CA SER A 61 6.25 -30.86 -27.77
C SER A 61 5.02 -31.32 -26.98
N VAL A 62 4.63 -30.58 -25.95
CA VAL A 62 3.48 -30.93 -25.10
C VAL A 62 2.17 -30.91 -25.90
N SER A 63 1.33 -31.92 -25.69
CA SER A 63 0.06 -32.07 -26.40
C SER A 63 -1.01 -31.14 -25.81
N LEU A 64 -1.17 -29.93 -26.34
CA LEU A 64 -2.17 -28.95 -25.87
C LEU A 64 -3.58 -29.52 -25.69
N PRO A 65 -4.14 -30.33 -26.63
CA PRO A 65 -5.50 -30.87 -26.48
C PRO A 65 -5.66 -31.85 -25.31
N GLN A 66 -4.56 -32.39 -24.79
CA GLN A 66 -4.56 -33.41 -23.73
C GLN A 66 -3.91 -32.90 -22.44
N ALA A 67 -3.15 -31.81 -22.49
CA ALA A 67 -2.28 -31.38 -21.42
C ALA A 67 -3.05 -31.06 -20.14
N GLU A 68 -4.15 -30.31 -20.24
CA GLU A 68 -5.02 -30.02 -19.09
C GLU A 68 -5.47 -31.32 -18.42
N SER A 69 -6.05 -32.26 -19.19
CA SER A 69 -6.53 -33.54 -18.67
C SER A 69 -5.41 -34.37 -18.02
N VAL A 70 -4.21 -34.37 -18.60
CA VAL A 70 -3.03 -35.07 -18.06
C VAL A 70 -2.61 -34.45 -16.72
N ILE A 71 -2.61 -33.13 -16.62
CA ILE A 71 -2.27 -32.41 -15.39
C ILE A 71 -3.35 -32.60 -14.33
N SER A 72 -4.63 -32.50 -14.68
CA SER A 72 -5.75 -32.74 -13.75
C SER A 72 -5.72 -34.17 -13.19
N GLN A 73 -5.39 -35.17 -14.02
CA GLN A 73 -5.21 -36.54 -13.55
C GLN A 73 -4.05 -36.66 -12.56
N GLN A 74 -2.95 -35.95 -12.77
CA GLN A 74 -1.83 -35.93 -11.83
C GLN A 74 -2.21 -35.20 -10.53
N LEU A 75 -2.92 -34.07 -10.62
CA LEU A 75 -3.46 -33.34 -9.47
C LEU A 75 -4.37 -34.24 -8.61
N PHE A 76 -5.31 -34.97 -9.23
CA PHE A 76 -6.20 -35.87 -8.50
C PHE A 76 -5.46 -37.05 -7.85
N LYS A 77 -4.37 -37.55 -8.45
CA LYS A 77 -3.53 -38.55 -7.79
C LYS A 77 -2.85 -37.97 -6.55
N ASN A 78 -2.32 -36.75 -6.64
CA ASN A 78 -1.67 -36.08 -5.52
C ASN A 78 -2.66 -35.77 -4.39
N LEU A 79 -3.93 -35.50 -4.72
CA LEU A 79 -5.01 -35.25 -3.76
C LEU A 79 -5.67 -36.52 -3.20
N PHE A 80 -5.38 -37.70 -3.75
CA PHE A 80 -6.02 -38.96 -3.33
C PHE A 80 -5.80 -39.25 -1.84
N ASP A 81 -4.62 -38.92 -1.32
CA ASP A 81 -4.25 -39.13 0.09
C ASP A 81 -4.79 -38.02 1.02
N TYR A 82 -5.44 -36.97 0.47
CA TYR A 82 -5.93 -35.80 1.21
C TYR A 82 -7.44 -35.57 1.00
N PRO A 83 -8.31 -36.48 1.51
CA PRO A 83 -9.75 -36.47 1.24
C PRO A 83 -10.51 -35.26 1.82
N ILE A 84 -9.86 -34.46 2.67
CA ILE A 84 -10.43 -33.22 3.23
C ILE A 84 -10.39 -32.09 2.19
N VAL A 85 -9.47 -32.16 1.23
CA VAL A 85 -9.36 -31.18 0.13
C VAL A 85 -10.31 -31.59 -0.99
N ASP A 86 -11.20 -30.69 -1.39
CA ASP A 86 -12.13 -30.93 -2.50
C ASP A 86 -11.38 -30.94 -3.85
N PRO A 87 -11.35 -32.07 -4.57
CA PRO A 87 -10.67 -32.16 -5.85
C PRO A 87 -11.24 -31.20 -6.90
N TYR A 88 -12.53 -30.89 -6.85
CA TYR A 88 -13.15 -29.99 -7.85
C TYR A 88 -12.72 -28.53 -7.64
N THR A 89 -12.61 -28.08 -6.40
CA THR A 89 -12.04 -26.78 -6.07
C THR A 89 -10.60 -26.67 -6.57
N ALA A 90 -9.78 -27.71 -6.35
CA ALA A 90 -8.40 -27.74 -6.86
C ALA A 90 -8.33 -27.75 -8.41
N TYR A 91 -9.24 -28.47 -9.07
CA TYR A 91 -9.35 -28.44 -10.52
C TYR A 91 -9.73 -27.05 -11.05
N GLN A 92 -10.62 -26.32 -10.38
CA GLN A 92 -11.00 -24.98 -10.80
C GLN A 92 -9.80 -24.02 -10.78
N LEU A 93 -8.98 -24.05 -9.73
CA LEU A 93 -7.76 -23.24 -9.66
C LEU A 93 -6.79 -23.55 -10.81
N LEU A 94 -6.65 -24.84 -11.16
CA LEU A 94 -5.87 -25.24 -12.31
C LEU A 94 -6.48 -24.73 -13.63
N ASP A 95 -7.80 -24.87 -13.83
CA ASP A 95 -8.52 -24.42 -15.03
C ASP A 95 -8.40 -22.90 -15.23
N ASP A 96 -8.54 -22.13 -14.15
CA ASP A 96 -8.42 -20.67 -14.16
C ASP A 96 -7.03 -20.24 -14.65
N GLY A 97 -5.96 -20.90 -14.20
CA GLY A 97 -4.59 -20.66 -14.66
C GLY A 97 -4.27 -21.25 -16.04
N TRP A 98 -4.97 -22.32 -16.45
CA TRP A 98 -4.66 -23.06 -17.68
C TRP A 98 -4.86 -22.24 -18.96
N GLN A 99 -5.84 -21.33 -18.97
CA GLN A 99 -6.15 -20.53 -20.16
C GLN A 99 -4.93 -19.72 -20.64
N GLU A 100 -4.21 -19.09 -19.73
CA GLU A 100 -3.01 -18.31 -20.07
C GLU A 100 -1.84 -19.23 -20.50
N ILE A 101 -1.60 -20.30 -19.75
CA ILE A 101 -0.54 -21.28 -20.03
C ILE A 101 -0.73 -21.88 -21.43
N SER A 102 -1.95 -22.26 -21.77
CA SER A 102 -2.28 -22.89 -23.06
C SER A 102 -2.05 -21.93 -24.24
N GLN A 103 -2.39 -20.66 -24.09
CA GLN A 103 -2.17 -19.62 -25.11
C GLN A 103 -0.68 -19.37 -25.34
N ASP A 104 0.11 -19.25 -24.27
CA ASP A 104 1.55 -19.05 -24.40
C ASP A 104 2.23 -20.26 -25.03
N LEU A 105 1.85 -21.48 -24.64
CA LEU A 105 2.35 -22.72 -25.22
C LEU A 105 2.00 -22.83 -26.71
N GLU A 106 0.78 -22.46 -27.11
CA GLU A 106 0.40 -22.39 -28.53
C GLU A 106 1.32 -21.44 -29.30
N MET A 107 1.62 -20.28 -28.72
CA MET A 107 2.53 -19.31 -29.33
C MET A 107 3.96 -19.87 -29.44
N ILE A 108 4.46 -20.54 -28.39
CA ILE A 108 5.78 -21.19 -28.38
C ILE A 108 5.86 -22.29 -29.43
N GLN A 109 4.81 -23.10 -29.62
CA GLN A 109 4.80 -24.19 -30.59
C GLN A 109 4.68 -23.70 -32.03
N THR A 110 3.94 -22.61 -32.27
CA THR A 110 3.72 -22.06 -33.60
C THR A 110 4.87 -21.17 -34.08
N GLU A 111 5.47 -20.38 -33.19
CA GLU A 111 6.50 -19.40 -33.53
C GLU A 111 7.92 -19.79 -33.07
N GLY A 112 8.04 -20.80 -32.21
CA GLY A 112 9.29 -21.29 -31.63
C GLY A 112 9.63 -20.67 -30.27
N PHE A 113 10.50 -21.34 -29.50
CA PHE A 113 10.86 -20.94 -28.13
C PHE A 113 11.43 -19.51 -28.02
N GLN A 114 12.01 -18.98 -29.09
CA GLN A 114 12.52 -17.60 -29.13
C GLN A 114 11.44 -16.54 -28.89
N THR A 115 10.16 -16.89 -29.07
CA THR A 115 9.03 -15.99 -28.77
C THR A 115 8.95 -15.60 -27.30
N VAL A 116 9.42 -16.43 -26.38
CA VAL A 116 9.50 -16.11 -24.94
C VAL A 116 10.37 -14.88 -24.68
N LYS A 117 11.37 -14.68 -25.55
CA LYS A 117 12.38 -13.61 -25.48
C LYS A 117 12.03 -12.41 -26.36
N ARG A 118 10.78 -12.32 -26.83
CA ARG A 118 10.32 -11.22 -27.68
C ARG A 118 9.48 -10.22 -26.91
N VAL A 119 9.49 -9.02 -27.44
CA VAL A 119 8.73 -7.87 -26.96
C VAL A 119 7.99 -7.28 -28.14
N ASP A 120 6.75 -6.86 -27.90
CA ASP A 120 5.89 -6.25 -28.90
C ASP A 120 5.63 -4.78 -28.54
N PRO A 121 5.41 -3.91 -29.55
CA PRO A 121 4.92 -2.55 -29.31
C PRO A 121 3.63 -2.56 -28.52
N ASN A 122 3.58 -1.86 -27.40
CA ASN A 122 2.34 -1.71 -26.65
C ASN A 122 1.48 -0.63 -27.32
N ILE A 123 0.40 -1.02 -28.00
CA ILE A 123 -0.48 -0.08 -28.70
C ILE A 123 -1.73 0.18 -27.86
N VAL A 124 -1.92 1.43 -27.45
CA VAL A 124 -3.11 1.86 -26.71
C VAL A 124 -4.00 2.74 -27.59
N ILE A 125 -5.32 2.54 -27.46
CA ILE A 125 -6.32 3.32 -28.18
C ILE A 125 -6.73 4.51 -27.31
N LYS A 126 -6.39 5.73 -27.74
CA LYS A 126 -6.80 6.95 -27.02
C LYS A 126 -7.95 7.66 -27.72
N LYS A 127 -9.04 7.85 -26.99
CA LYS A 127 -10.17 8.70 -27.41
C LYS A 127 -9.96 10.12 -26.89
N LYS A 128 -9.67 11.07 -27.78
CA LYS A 128 -9.74 12.50 -27.46
C LYS A 128 -11.19 12.98 -27.64
N LYS A 129 -11.71 13.78 -26.70
CA LYS A 129 -13.08 14.33 -26.77
C LYS A 129 -13.33 14.95 -28.16
N GLY A 130 -14.26 14.36 -28.92
CA GLY A 130 -14.71 14.87 -30.22
C GLY A 130 -13.88 14.44 -31.45
N LYS A 131 -12.92 13.50 -31.33
CA LYS A 131 -12.16 12.94 -32.46
C LYS A 131 -12.25 11.41 -32.53
N GLU A 132 -11.97 10.86 -33.71
CA GLU A 132 -11.79 9.42 -33.91
C GLU A 132 -10.66 8.89 -33.03
N ALA A 133 -10.77 7.62 -32.65
CA ALA A 133 -9.79 6.97 -31.80
C ALA A 133 -8.46 6.81 -32.56
N GLU A 134 -7.36 7.30 -31.97
CA GLU A 134 -6.01 7.20 -32.55
C GLU A 134 -5.25 6.07 -31.83
N GLU A 135 -4.61 5.19 -32.60
CA GLU A 135 -3.66 4.20 -32.09
C GLU A 135 -2.34 4.91 -31.75
N GLN A 136 -1.89 4.79 -30.50
CA GLN A 136 -0.62 5.34 -30.04
C GLN A 136 0.21 4.23 -29.40
N GLN A 137 1.48 4.12 -29.79
CA GLN A 137 2.42 3.25 -29.10
C GLN A 137 2.84 3.86 -27.75
N GLU A 138 2.60 3.13 -26.66
CA GLU A 138 3.03 3.43 -25.29
C GLU A 138 4.01 2.39 -24.77
N GLY A 139 5.25 2.47 -25.26
CA GLY A 139 6.32 1.58 -24.83
C GLY A 139 6.25 0.19 -25.47
N TRP A 140 6.48 -0.82 -24.65
CA TRP A 140 6.71 -2.22 -25.04
C TRP A 140 6.07 -3.13 -24.02
N ILE A 141 5.56 -4.27 -24.47
CA ILE A 141 5.09 -5.37 -23.62
C ILE A 141 5.85 -6.63 -24.00
N GLY A 142 6.04 -7.53 -23.05
CA GLY A 142 6.60 -8.83 -23.37
C GLY A 142 5.57 -9.67 -24.12
N ARG A 143 6.04 -10.45 -25.08
CA ARG A 143 5.17 -11.25 -25.95
C ARG A 143 4.54 -12.42 -25.20
N ILE A 144 5.32 -12.98 -24.27
CA ILE A 144 4.89 -14.02 -23.32
C ILE A 144 5.19 -13.57 -21.89
N LEU A 145 6.40 -13.08 -21.61
CA LEU A 145 6.82 -12.72 -20.25
C LEU A 145 6.33 -11.31 -19.84
N PRO A 146 5.51 -11.18 -18.78
CA PRO A 146 5.10 -9.86 -18.29
C PRO A 146 6.30 -9.01 -17.84
N PHE A 147 6.26 -7.71 -18.12
CA PHE A 147 7.36 -6.80 -17.75
C PHE A 147 7.51 -6.70 -16.23
N GLU A 148 6.40 -6.74 -15.50
CA GLU A 148 6.33 -6.70 -14.05
C GLU A 148 7.08 -7.90 -13.46
N LEU A 149 6.78 -9.11 -13.94
CA LEU A 149 7.45 -10.33 -13.50
C LEU A 149 8.97 -10.27 -13.74
N VAL A 150 9.38 -9.83 -14.93
CA VAL A 150 10.82 -9.70 -15.24
C VAL A 150 11.48 -8.65 -14.35
N GLN A 151 10.79 -7.57 -14.03
CA GLN A 151 11.31 -6.54 -13.13
C GLN A 151 11.49 -7.06 -11.70
N GLU A 152 10.52 -7.80 -11.20
CA GLU A 152 10.57 -8.38 -9.85
C GLU A 152 11.71 -9.39 -9.68
N VAL A 153 11.96 -10.20 -10.70
CA VAL A 153 12.94 -11.30 -10.63
C VAL A 153 14.35 -10.85 -11.01
N GLN A 154 14.50 -10.04 -12.06
CA GLN A 154 15.81 -9.73 -12.66
C GLN A 154 16.26 -8.28 -12.41
N LEU A 155 15.34 -7.37 -12.05
CA LEU A 155 15.61 -5.93 -11.88
C LEU A 155 15.15 -5.42 -10.51
N THR A 156 15.23 -6.29 -9.51
CA THR A 156 14.70 -6.06 -8.16
C THR A 156 15.28 -4.79 -7.53
N GLU A 157 16.59 -4.55 -7.66
CA GLU A 157 17.22 -3.36 -7.07
C GLU A 157 16.65 -2.06 -7.64
N GLU A 158 16.52 -1.96 -8.96
CA GLU A 158 15.94 -0.76 -9.58
C GLU A 158 14.45 -0.60 -9.27
N LEU A 159 13.71 -1.71 -9.23
CA LEU A 159 12.30 -1.71 -8.86
C LEU A 159 12.10 -1.22 -7.42
N GLU A 160 12.89 -1.72 -6.47
CA GLU A 160 12.83 -1.31 -5.06
C GLU A 160 13.25 0.15 -4.86
N GLN A 161 14.26 0.64 -5.61
CA GLN A 161 14.60 2.07 -5.60
C GLN A 161 13.43 2.95 -6.06
N ILE A 162 12.73 2.57 -7.14
CA ILE A 162 11.54 3.31 -7.61
C ILE A 162 10.41 3.23 -6.60
N LYS A 163 10.16 2.07 -5.99
CA LYS A 163 9.15 1.90 -4.93
C LYS A 163 9.45 2.80 -3.74
N ALA A 164 10.69 2.86 -3.27
CA ALA A 164 11.10 3.72 -2.17
C ALA A 164 10.87 5.21 -2.48
N GLN A 165 11.21 5.66 -3.69
CA GLN A 165 10.97 7.05 -4.10
C GLN A 165 9.47 7.37 -4.22
N LYS A 166 8.66 6.43 -4.72
CA LYS A 166 7.20 6.58 -4.74
C LYS A 166 6.60 6.61 -3.34
N ALA A 167 7.11 5.80 -2.42
CA ALA A 167 6.71 5.84 -1.01
C ALA A 167 7.02 7.21 -0.41
N ARG A 168 8.22 7.76 -0.66
CA ARG A 168 8.56 9.13 -0.23
C ARG A 168 7.64 10.20 -0.82
N LEU A 169 7.27 10.09 -2.10
CA LEU A 169 6.28 10.99 -2.70
C LEU A 169 4.91 10.91 -2.01
N GLN A 170 4.49 9.71 -1.61
CA GLN A 170 3.25 9.53 -0.85
C GLN A 170 3.37 10.14 0.55
N GLU A 171 4.49 9.92 1.26
CA GLU A 171 4.75 10.54 2.57
C GLU A 171 4.69 12.07 2.51
N ILE A 172 5.19 12.69 1.43
CA ILE A 172 5.11 14.15 1.25
C ILE A 172 3.65 14.60 1.15
N LYS A 173 2.81 13.87 0.42
CA LYS A 173 1.37 14.17 0.33
C LYS A 173 0.67 14.02 1.67
N ASP A 174 0.97 12.95 2.39
CA ASP A 174 0.43 12.73 3.74
C ASP A 174 0.87 13.85 4.69
N THR A 175 2.10 14.36 4.52
CA THR A 175 2.61 15.52 5.26
C THR A 175 1.84 16.79 4.90
N TYR A 176 1.47 17.02 3.63
CA TYR A 176 0.63 18.17 3.27
C TYR A 176 -0.72 18.14 3.99
N VAL A 177 -1.39 16.98 4.02
CA VAL A 177 -2.66 16.84 4.75
C VAL A 177 -2.48 17.20 6.22
N GLN A 178 -1.42 16.68 6.87
CA GLN A 178 -1.12 17.02 8.27
C GLN A 178 -0.85 18.52 8.48
N LEU A 179 -0.12 19.17 7.57
CA LEU A 179 0.14 20.60 7.66
C LEU A 179 -1.14 21.41 7.48
N ILE A 180 -2.00 21.03 6.55
CA ILE A 180 -3.30 21.68 6.29
C ILE A 180 -4.24 21.54 7.50
N ASP A 181 -4.29 20.37 8.12
CA ASP A 181 -5.10 20.12 9.32
C ASP A 181 -4.65 20.97 10.52
N ASN A 182 -3.36 21.27 10.61
CA ASN A 182 -2.79 22.10 11.66
C ASN A 182 -2.94 23.61 11.41
N LEU A 183 -3.36 24.04 10.21
CA LEU A 183 -3.66 25.45 9.95
C LEU A 183 -4.92 25.87 10.71
N SER A 184 -4.89 27.09 11.23
CA SER A 184 -6.07 27.79 11.73
C SER A 184 -7.05 28.13 10.61
N GLU A 185 -8.31 28.41 10.98
CA GLU A 185 -9.34 28.79 10.01
C GLU A 185 -9.00 30.08 9.26
N GLU A 186 -8.36 31.04 9.92
CA GLU A 186 -7.90 32.30 9.29
C GLU A 186 -6.82 32.03 8.23
N GLU A 187 -5.89 31.13 8.51
CA GLU A 187 -4.81 30.77 7.58
C GLU A 187 -5.32 29.99 6.37
N LYS A 188 -6.37 29.18 6.53
CA LYS A 188 -7.02 28.46 5.42
C LYS A 188 -7.72 29.40 4.44
N GLU A 189 -8.13 30.59 4.88
CA GLU A 189 -8.76 31.61 4.01
C GLU A 189 -7.74 32.34 3.11
N LEU A 190 -6.43 32.17 3.32
CA LEU A 190 -5.36 32.87 2.60
C LEU A 190 -5.14 32.41 1.14
N GLN A 191 -6.04 31.59 0.58
CA GLN A 191 -5.95 31.08 -0.81
C GLN A 191 -4.64 30.37 -1.14
N ILE A 192 -3.96 29.84 -0.13
CA ILE A 192 -2.71 29.08 -0.28
C ILE A 192 -2.94 27.61 -0.61
N LEU A 193 -4.18 27.12 -0.52
CA LEU A 193 -4.55 25.72 -0.70
C LEU A 193 -5.12 25.48 -2.10
N THR A 194 -4.96 24.24 -2.59
CA THR A 194 -5.63 23.76 -3.80
C THR A 194 -7.15 23.71 -3.62
N ASP A 195 -7.90 23.67 -4.73
CA ASP A 195 -9.37 23.53 -4.69
C ASP A 195 -9.83 22.26 -3.96
N GLU A 196 -9.03 21.19 -4.03
CA GLU A 196 -9.28 19.90 -3.37
C GLU A 196 -8.84 19.88 -1.90
N GLN A 197 -8.20 20.96 -1.41
CA GLN A 197 -7.65 21.10 -0.06
C GLN A 197 -6.70 19.98 0.37
N ASP A 198 -5.97 19.42 -0.59
CA ASP A 198 -5.03 18.31 -0.44
C ASP A 198 -3.57 18.71 -0.70
N GLY A 199 -3.34 19.99 -1.00
CA GLY A 199 -2.03 20.54 -1.30
C GLY A 199 -2.00 22.06 -1.27
N PHE A 200 -0.83 22.61 -1.56
CA PHE A 200 -0.55 24.04 -1.51
C PHE A 200 -0.29 24.62 -2.91
N ILE A 201 -0.78 25.83 -3.16
CA ILE A 201 -0.50 26.60 -4.38
C ILE A 201 0.87 27.26 -4.23
N THR A 202 1.90 26.68 -4.85
CA THR A 202 3.29 27.16 -4.81
C THR A 202 3.43 28.66 -5.03
N LYS A 203 2.68 29.23 -5.98
CA LYS A 203 2.76 30.66 -6.29
C LYS A 203 2.29 31.53 -5.12
N GLU A 204 1.16 31.20 -4.51
CA GLU A 204 0.56 32.01 -3.45
C GLU A 204 1.34 31.84 -2.13
N VAL A 205 1.84 30.64 -1.84
CA VAL A 205 2.77 30.40 -0.73
C VAL A 205 4.05 31.23 -0.86
N ASN A 206 4.64 31.28 -2.06
CA ASN A 206 5.83 32.10 -2.30
C ASN A 206 5.55 33.60 -2.13
N LEU A 207 4.38 34.10 -2.56
CA LEU A 207 4.02 35.51 -2.37
C LEU A 207 3.91 35.88 -0.88
N LEU A 208 3.26 35.03 -0.08
CA LEU A 208 3.18 35.26 1.37
C LEU A 208 4.55 35.18 2.05
N LEU A 209 5.39 34.23 1.64
CA LEU A 209 6.76 34.16 2.15
C LEU A 209 7.59 35.38 1.76
N GLU A 210 7.42 35.95 0.56
CA GLU A 210 8.07 37.20 0.17
C GLU A 210 7.70 38.36 1.11
N ASP A 211 6.41 38.46 1.48
CA ASP A 211 5.92 39.46 2.43
C ASP A 211 6.48 39.23 3.84
N ILE A 212 6.47 37.98 4.34
CA ILE A 212 7.04 37.59 5.64
C ILE A 212 8.54 37.92 5.67
N TYR A 213 9.28 37.56 4.61
CA TYR A 213 10.70 37.82 4.52
C TYR A 213 11.02 39.31 4.44
N ALA A 214 10.12 40.15 3.90
CA ALA A 214 10.34 41.60 3.89
C ALA A 214 10.52 42.17 5.31
N GLU A 215 9.85 41.59 6.30
CA GLU A 215 9.97 41.98 7.71
C GLU A 215 11.23 41.45 8.41
N VAL A 216 11.86 40.41 7.85
CA VAL A 216 13.15 39.91 8.34
C VAL A 216 14.23 40.95 8.11
N ASP A 217 14.94 41.30 9.19
CA ASP A 217 16.07 42.21 9.15
C ASP A 217 17.25 41.69 9.98
N SER A 218 18.45 42.06 9.54
CA SER A 218 19.70 41.76 10.22
C SER A 218 20.71 42.87 9.92
N LEU A 219 21.82 42.92 10.65
CA LEU A 219 22.86 43.92 10.35
C LEU A 219 23.37 43.79 8.91
N GLU A 220 23.48 42.57 8.40
CA GLU A 220 23.90 42.31 7.02
C GLU A 220 22.80 42.70 6.01
N ILE A 221 21.54 42.33 6.27
CA ILE A 221 20.40 42.64 5.38
C ILE A 221 20.16 44.16 5.30
N SER A 222 20.15 44.87 6.43
CA SER A 222 19.99 46.33 6.48
C SER A 222 21.10 47.07 5.74
N THR A 223 22.34 46.57 5.85
CA THR A 223 23.50 47.11 5.12
C THR A 223 23.38 46.87 3.62
N LEU A 224 22.94 45.68 3.20
CA LEU A 224 22.68 45.36 1.79
C LEU A 224 21.52 46.19 1.21
N ARG A 225 20.45 46.44 1.99
CA ARG A 225 19.35 47.35 1.60
C ARG A 225 19.85 48.78 1.39
N THR A 226 20.74 49.26 2.27
CA THR A 226 21.39 50.57 2.12
C THR A 226 22.27 50.63 0.86
N TYR A 227 22.97 49.54 0.53
CA TYR A 227 23.70 49.45 -0.73
C TYR A 227 22.78 49.46 -1.95
N LEU A 228 21.60 48.82 -1.89
CA LEU A 228 20.58 48.91 -2.95
C LEU A 228 20.10 50.36 -3.17
N ASP A 229 19.84 51.12 -2.10
CA ASP A 229 19.48 52.54 -2.22
C ASP A 229 20.58 53.37 -2.90
N LEU A 230 21.85 53.05 -2.62
CA LEU A 230 23.01 53.65 -3.26
C LEU A 230 23.07 53.31 -4.76
N LEU A 231 22.69 52.09 -5.15
CA LEU A 231 22.54 51.71 -6.56
C LEU A 231 21.41 52.47 -7.25
N ASP A 232 20.25 52.61 -6.61
CA ASP A 232 19.07 53.30 -7.15
C ASP A 232 19.32 54.79 -7.38
N ARG A 233 20.14 55.42 -6.52
CA ARG A 233 20.61 56.81 -6.68
C ARG A 233 21.68 56.98 -7.76
N LYS A 234 22.06 55.90 -8.47
CA LYS A 234 23.08 55.89 -9.54
C LYS A 234 24.45 56.39 -9.06
N ALA A 235 24.86 55.97 -7.87
CA ALA A 235 26.17 56.28 -7.29
C ALA A 235 27.32 55.88 -8.22
N LYS A 236 28.44 56.61 -8.13
CA LYS A 236 29.63 56.34 -8.96
C LYS A 236 30.37 55.11 -8.47
N LYS A 237 31.19 54.51 -9.34
CA LYS A 237 32.00 53.33 -9.01
C LYS A 237 32.85 53.52 -7.74
N ALA A 238 33.49 54.66 -7.57
CA ALA A 238 34.32 54.95 -6.39
C ALA A 238 33.50 54.85 -5.10
N GLU A 239 32.32 55.49 -5.09
CA GLU A 239 31.40 55.52 -3.95
C GLU A 239 30.86 54.14 -3.58
N LYS A 240 30.61 53.27 -4.58
CA LYS A 240 30.24 51.86 -4.35
C LYS A 240 31.38 51.07 -3.70
N MET A 241 32.62 51.26 -4.18
CA MET A 241 33.79 50.55 -3.66
C MET A 241 34.14 51.02 -2.24
N ASP A 242 33.99 52.31 -1.96
CA ASP A 242 34.19 52.87 -0.62
C ASP A 242 33.15 52.30 0.36
N PHE A 243 31.89 52.16 -0.06
CA PHE A 243 30.84 51.51 0.72
C PHE A 243 31.17 50.04 1.01
N ILE A 244 31.56 49.26 -0.01
CA ILE A 244 31.94 47.84 0.16
C ILE A 244 33.10 47.70 1.15
N ALA A 245 34.11 48.58 1.06
CA ALA A 245 35.27 48.55 1.97
C ALA A 245 34.91 48.95 3.42
N ALA A 246 33.90 49.79 3.60
CA ALA A 246 33.45 50.25 4.90
C ALA A 246 32.57 49.24 5.66
N HIS A 247 32.03 48.23 4.97
CA HIS A 247 31.07 47.27 5.51
C HIS A 247 31.58 45.81 5.40
N PRO A 248 32.61 45.42 6.18
CA PRO A 248 33.14 44.05 6.19
C PRO A 248 32.19 43.01 6.80
N GLU A 249 31.15 43.45 7.51
CA GLU A 249 30.09 42.61 8.08
C GLU A 249 29.23 41.91 7.01
N VAL A 250 29.24 42.41 5.77
CA VAL A 250 28.57 41.77 4.64
C VAL A 250 29.53 40.80 3.96
N SER A 251 29.08 39.56 3.71
CA SER A 251 29.87 38.56 3.00
C SER A 251 29.89 38.79 1.50
N TRP A 252 30.50 39.91 1.07
CA TRP A 252 30.52 40.35 -0.32
C TRP A 252 31.06 39.30 -1.32
N SER A 253 31.98 38.43 -0.88
CA SER A 253 32.53 37.35 -1.71
C SER A 253 31.52 36.29 -2.12
N SER A 254 30.38 36.21 -1.44
CA SER A 254 29.29 35.26 -1.72
C SER A 254 28.38 35.72 -2.87
N MET A 255 28.60 36.93 -3.41
CA MET A 255 27.80 37.52 -4.49
C MET A 255 28.58 37.59 -5.81
N GLU A 256 27.86 37.56 -6.93
CA GLU A 256 28.45 37.70 -8.26
C GLU A 256 28.80 39.17 -8.55
N THR A 257 30.05 39.41 -8.93
CA THR A 257 30.52 40.74 -9.30
C THR A 257 30.23 41.07 -10.76
N LEU A 258 29.92 42.33 -11.03
CA LEU A 258 29.90 42.91 -12.37
C LEU A 258 31.33 43.03 -12.94
N LYS A 259 31.43 43.32 -14.25
CA LYS A 259 32.72 43.55 -14.94
C LYS A 259 33.59 44.64 -14.30
N ASP A 260 32.96 45.58 -13.57
CA ASP A 260 33.66 46.65 -12.87
C ASP A 260 34.07 46.29 -11.43
N LYS A 261 33.84 45.03 -11.00
CA LYS A 261 34.06 44.48 -9.67
C LYS A 261 33.12 45.00 -8.57
N THR A 262 32.03 45.68 -8.94
CA THR A 262 30.94 46.06 -8.02
C THR A 262 29.80 45.04 -8.06
N TYR A 263 28.87 45.10 -7.12
CA TYR A 263 27.72 44.19 -7.04
C TYR A 263 26.47 44.82 -7.65
N GLY A 264 25.78 44.08 -8.52
CA GLY A 264 24.57 44.53 -9.21
C GLY A 264 23.30 44.26 -8.42
N VAL A 265 22.22 45.00 -8.74
CA VAL A 265 20.92 44.93 -8.04
C VAL A 265 20.39 43.50 -7.93
N VAL A 266 20.46 42.72 -9.01
CA VAL A 266 19.99 41.33 -9.03
C VAL A 266 20.79 40.46 -8.06
N SER A 267 22.13 40.52 -8.10
CA SER A 267 22.96 39.71 -7.21
C SER A 267 22.76 40.07 -5.73
N VAL A 268 22.57 41.35 -5.42
CA VAL A 268 22.32 41.81 -4.04
C VAL A 268 20.95 41.37 -3.55
N ARG A 269 19.90 41.51 -4.38
CA ARG A 269 18.54 41.04 -4.03
C ARG A 269 18.48 39.53 -3.83
N SER A 270 19.14 38.75 -4.69
CA SER A 270 19.23 37.30 -4.53
C SER A 270 19.96 36.89 -3.25
N TYR A 271 21.00 37.63 -2.85
CA TYR A 271 21.71 37.36 -1.60
C TYR A 271 20.90 37.75 -0.35
N ILE A 272 20.18 38.87 -0.40
CA ILE A 272 19.21 39.23 0.66
C ILE A 272 18.15 38.14 0.81
N LEU A 273 17.56 37.69 -0.30
CA LEU A 273 16.57 36.60 -0.27
C LEU A 273 17.17 35.30 0.27
N TRP A 274 18.40 34.98 -0.11
CA TRP A 274 19.11 33.82 0.44
C TRP A 274 19.28 33.92 1.97
N LEU A 275 19.72 35.08 2.49
CA LEU A 275 19.83 35.32 3.92
C LEU A 275 18.48 35.21 4.64
N GLN A 276 17.42 35.75 4.03
CA GLN A 276 16.05 35.66 4.56
C GLN A 276 15.56 34.21 4.58
N CYS A 277 15.82 33.41 3.54
CA CYS A 277 15.46 31.98 3.54
C CYS A 277 16.23 31.15 4.58
N GLN A 278 17.35 31.64 5.11
CA GLN A 278 18.08 30.98 6.21
C GLN A 278 17.50 31.29 7.59
N THR A 279 16.52 32.20 7.71
CA THR A 279 15.93 32.49 9.01
C THR A 279 15.14 31.31 9.54
N VAL A 280 15.43 30.96 10.80
CA VAL A 280 14.71 29.94 11.55
C VAL A 280 13.56 30.62 12.27
N PHE A 281 12.33 30.32 11.85
CA PHE A 281 11.13 30.71 12.56
C PHE A 281 10.83 29.75 13.70
N GLU A 282 9.94 30.15 14.61
CA GLU A 282 9.51 29.31 15.74
C GLU A 282 8.86 28.01 15.23
N GLU A 283 9.18 26.89 15.85
CA GLU A 283 8.61 25.59 15.47
C GLU A 283 7.09 25.60 15.69
N GLY A 284 6.33 25.19 14.67
CA GLY A 284 4.86 25.25 14.69
C GLY A 284 4.27 26.62 14.34
N SER A 285 5.09 27.63 14.06
CA SER A 285 4.60 28.89 13.48
C SER A 285 4.11 28.72 12.05
N PHE A 286 3.28 29.67 11.59
CA PHE A 286 2.78 29.71 10.23
C PHE A 286 3.94 29.90 9.23
N GLU A 287 4.89 30.77 9.55
CA GLU A 287 6.06 31.07 8.73
C GLU A 287 6.95 29.83 8.56
N ALA A 288 7.19 29.08 9.65
CA ALA A 288 7.92 27.81 9.59
C ALA A 288 7.18 26.77 8.73
N THR A 289 5.85 26.75 8.83
CA THR A 289 4.99 25.85 8.04
C THR A 289 5.12 26.17 6.54
N LEU A 290 5.00 27.44 6.14
CA LEU A 290 5.15 27.85 4.74
C LEU A 290 6.56 27.55 4.19
N GLN A 291 7.60 27.77 4.98
CA GLN A 291 8.97 27.38 4.60
C GLN A 291 9.11 25.88 4.37
N ASN A 292 8.50 25.06 5.23
CA ASN A 292 8.51 23.61 5.09
C ASN A 292 7.76 23.18 3.82
N VAL A 293 6.60 23.79 3.54
CA VAL A 293 5.82 23.53 2.32
C VAL A 293 6.67 23.75 1.07
N ILE A 294 7.39 24.88 0.95
CA ILE A 294 8.24 25.14 -0.22
C ILE A 294 9.37 24.11 -0.36
N LYS A 295 10.00 23.70 0.75
CA LYS A 295 11.04 22.66 0.74
C LYS A 295 10.48 21.33 0.25
N LEU A 296 9.31 20.93 0.77
CA LEU A 296 8.63 19.71 0.37
C LEU A 296 8.18 19.74 -1.10
N GLN A 297 7.70 20.88 -1.60
CA GLN A 297 7.29 21.03 -3.01
C GLN A 297 8.46 20.91 -3.98
N GLU A 298 9.63 21.46 -3.61
CA GLU A 298 10.83 21.29 -4.44
C GLU A 298 11.35 19.85 -4.38
N GLU A 299 11.32 19.20 -3.21
CA GLU A 299 11.61 17.77 -3.07
C GLU A 299 10.68 16.91 -3.92
N GLU A 300 9.36 17.12 -3.83
CA GLU A 300 8.33 16.41 -4.60
C GLU A 300 8.60 16.53 -6.11
N LYS A 301 8.84 17.75 -6.60
CA LYS A 301 9.11 18.01 -8.00
C LYS A 301 10.39 17.33 -8.50
N GLN A 302 11.46 17.36 -7.70
CA GLN A 302 12.72 16.67 -8.02
C GLN A 302 12.53 15.16 -8.04
N LEU A 303 11.91 14.59 -7.00
CA LEU A 303 11.62 13.16 -6.90
C LEU A 303 10.69 12.67 -8.01
N ALA A 304 9.63 13.41 -8.35
CA ALA A 304 8.72 13.07 -9.43
C ALA A 304 9.44 13.00 -10.79
N THR A 305 10.41 13.88 -11.01
CA THR A 305 11.26 13.85 -12.22
C THR A 305 12.16 12.63 -12.22
N ILE A 306 12.83 12.33 -11.09
CA ILE A 306 13.70 11.17 -10.93
C ILE A 306 12.92 9.87 -11.14
N VAL A 307 11.75 9.70 -10.50
CA VAL A 307 10.90 8.51 -10.65
C VAL A 307 10.50 8.32 -12.10
N LYS A 308 10.04 9.37 -12.78
CA LYS A 308 9.63 9.29 -14.19
C LYS A 308 10.78 8.89 -15.13
N GLU A 309 12.00 9.37 -14.85
CA GLU A 309 13.19 8.98 -15.62
C GLU A 309 13.63 7.55 -15.30
N ALA A 310 13.59 7.16 -14.03
CA ALA A 310 13.91 5.83 -13.56
C ALA A 310 12.94 4.78 -14.12
N GLU A 311 11.64 5.04 -14.14
CA GLU A 311 10.62 4.15 -14.72
C GLU A 311 10.84 3.96 -16.22
N LYS A 312 11.12 5.04 -16.97
CA LYS A 312 11.45 4.92 -18.40
C LYS A 312 12.71 4.10 -18.63
N LYS A 313 13.72 4.30 -17.79
CA LYS A 313 14.98 3.55 -17.85
C LYS A 313 14.74 2.08 -17.50
N LEU A 314 13.96 1.79 -16.45
CA LEU A 314 13.58 0.45 -16.05
C LEU A 314 12.84 -0.23 -17.20
N HIS A 315 11.82 0.41 -17.78
CA HIS A 315 11.06 -0.09 -18.92
C HIS A 315 11.95 -0.51 -20.09
N LEU A 316 12.90 0.35 -20.49
CA LEU A 316 13.85 0.06 -21.56
C LEU A 316 14.84 -1.05 -21.18
N LYS A 317 15.27 -1.10 -19.92
CA LYS A 317 16.15 -2.16 -19.40
C LYS A 317 15.42 -3.51 -19.40
N THR A 318 14.16 -3.56 -18.95
CA THR A 318 13.31 -4.76 -18.99
C THR A 318 13.20 -5.33 -20.39
N LYS A 319 12.98 -4.45 -21.39
CA LYS A 319 12.98 -4.84 -22.81
C LYS A 319 14.30 -5.53 -23.20
N GLN A 320 15.43 -4.92 -22.87
CA GLN A 320 16.75 -5.46 -23.18
C GLN A 320 17.02 -6.78 -22.46
N VAL A 321 16.60 -6.91 -21.20
CA VAL A 321 16.72 -8.15 -20.43
C VAL A 321 15.95 -9.26 -21.14
N ILE A 322 14.67 -9.07 -21.47
CA ILE A 322 13.86 -10.07 -22.17
C ILE A 322 14.51 -10.52 -23.48
N GLU A 323 14.99 -9.57 -24.29
CA GLU A 323 15.62 -9.87 -25.58
C GLU A 323 16.99 -10.57 -25.47
N SER A 324 17.61 -10.58 -24.28
CA SER A 324 18.94 -11.15 -24.04
C SER A 324 18.96 -12.34 -23.08
N LEU A 325 17.79 -12.82 -22.63
CA LEU A 325 17.68 -13.99 -21.75
C LEU A 325 18.37 -15.22 -22.37
N SER A 326 19.05 -15.99 -21.52
CA SER A 326 19.41 -17.38 -21.82
C SER A 326 18.16 -18.28 -21.87
N ASP A 327 18.29 -19.50 -22.40
CA ASP A 327 17.14 -20.43 -22.44
C ASP A 327 16.80 -20.89 -21.01
N GLU A 328 17.80 -21.02 -20.14
CA GLU A 328 17.64 -21.33 -18.72
C GLU A 328 16.89 -20.24 -17.97
N GLU A 329 17.30 -18.96 -18.08
CA GLU A 329 16.59 -17.84 -17.43
C GLU A 329 15.17 -17.67 -17.96
N ALA A 330 14.94 -17.93 -19.24
CA ALA A 330 13.60 -17.92 -19.81
C ALA A 330 12.71 -19.01 -19.19
N ASN A 331 13.24 -20.22 -19.01
CA ASN A 331 12.53 -21.31 -18.34
C ASN A 331 12.20 -20.99 -16.88
N GLU A 332 13.12 -20.37 -16.14
CA GLU A 332 12.86 -19.92 -14.76
C GLU A 332 11.73 -18.88 -14.71
N LEU A 333 11.69 -17.96 -15.67
CA LEU A 333 10.61 -16.96 -15.75
C LEU A 333 9.28 -17.58 -16.18
N LEU A 334 9.28 -18.59 -17.06
CA LEU A 334 8.08 -19.35 -17.40
C LEU A 334 7.55 -20.15 -16.21
N GLU A 335 8.42 -20.76 -15.41
CA GLU A 335 8.04 -21.42 -14.16
C GLU A 335 7.36 -20.45 -13.21
N LYS A 336 7.95 -19.27 -13.01
CA LYS A 336 7.35 -18.22 -12.16
C LYS A 336 6.04 -17.66 -12.72
N LYS A 337 5.88 -17.63 -14.04
CA LYS A 337 4.65 -17.18 -14.70
C LYS A 337 3.53 -18.22 -14.58
N TRP A 338 3.82 -19.47 -14.89
CA TRP A 338 2.81 -20.51 -15.11
C TRP A 338 2.56 -21.39 -13.89
N ILE A 339 3.63 -21.77 -13.17
CA ILE A 339 3.59 -22.83 -12.18
C ILE A 339 3.42 -22.26 -10.78
N VAL A 340 4.21 -21.23 -10.45
CA VAL A 340 4.19 -20.64 -9.11
C VAL A 340 2.79 -20.17 -8.69
N PRO A 341 2.04 -19.38 -9.50
CA PRO A 341 0.70 -18.92 -9.09
C PRO A 341 -0.27 -20.08 -8.83
N VAL A 342 -0.30 -21.07 -9.73
CA VAL A 342 -1.17 -22.26 -9.61
C VAL A 342 -0.80 -23.08 -8.38
N VAL A 343 0.49 -23.32 -8.14
CA VAL A 343 0.96 -24.11 -6.99
C VAL A 343 0.74 -23.36 -5.68
N GLU A 344 0.92 -22.03 -5.65
CA GLU A 344 0.63 -21.22 -4.47
C GLU A 344 -0.85 -21.25 -4.10
N GLU A 345 -1.75 -21.09 -5.07
CA GLU A 345 -3.20 -21.19 -4.84
C GLU A 345 -3.61 -22.58 -4.35
N LEU A 346 -3.07 -23.64 -4.96
CA LEU A 346 -3.31 -25.01 -4.52
C LEU A 346 -2.78 -25.24 -3.09
N ASN A 347 -1.62 -24.70 -2.76
CA ASN A 347 -1.05 -24.80 -1.41
C ASN A 347 -1.91 -24.11 -0.34
N GLN A 348 -2.72 -23.11 -0.70
CA GLN A 348 -3.60 -22.41 0.24
C GLN A 348 -4.91 -23.16 0.52
N LEU A 349 -5.25 -24.22 -0.23
CA LEU A 349 -6.51 -24.95 -0.05
C LEU A 349 -6.72 -25.50 1.37
N PRO A 350 -5.74 -26.18 2.00
CA PRO A 350 -5.85 -26.57 3.40
C PRO A 350 -6.13 -25.41 4.36
N ASP A 351 -5.46 -24.27 4.17
CA ASP A 351 -5.58 -23.12 5.07
C ASP A 351 -7.00 -22.53 5.04
N VAL A 352 -7.60 -22.48 3.85
CA VAL A 352 -8.99 -22.08 3.67
C VAL A 352 -9.93 -23.06 4.39
N LEU A 353 -9.68 -24.36 4.27
CA LEU A 353 -10.49 -25.39 4.94
C LEU A 353 -10.38 -25.28 6.46
N PHE A 354 -9.18 -25.06 7.01
CA PHE A 354 -9.01 -24.87 8.45
C PHE A 354 -9.59 -23.55 8.95
N THR A 355 -9.54 -22.50 8.15
CA THR A 355 -10.22 -21.23 8.46
C THR A 355 -11.74 -21.44 8.55
N GLN A 356 -12.32 -22.23 7.64
CA GLN A 356 -13.73 -22.60 7.71
C GLN A 356 -14.03 -23.48 8.93
N LEU A 357 -13.19 -24.47 9.23
CA LEU A 357 -13.34 -25.32 10.41
C LEU A 357 -13.35 -24.48 11.70
N ILE A 358 -12.38 -23.58 11.86
CA ILE A 358 -12.31 -22.65 13.00
C ILE A 358 -13.61 -21.86 13.10
N LYS A 359 -14.07 -21.26 11.99
CA LYS A 359 -15.32 -20.51 11.95
C LYS A 359 -16.52 -21.35 12.37
N HIS A 360 -16.61 -22.59 11.92
CA HIS A 360 -17.72 -23.49 12.29
C HIS A 360 -17.66 -23.91 13.76
N VAL A 361 -16.49 -24.28 14.27
CA VAL A 361 -16.30 -24.68 15.67
C VAL A 361 -16.58 -23.50 16.61
N THR A 362 -16.05 -22.32 16.32
CA THR A 362 -16.35 -21.08 17.07
C THR A 362 -17.83 -20.73 16.97
N GLY A 363 -18.44 -20.81 15.80
CA GLY A 363 -19.87 -20.52 15.63
C GLY A 363 -20.78 -21.50 16.39
N VAL A 364 -20.35 -22.75 16.58
CA VAL A 364 -21.05 -23.69 17.46
C VAL A 364 -20.84 -23.29 18.93
N ALA A 365 -19.61 -22.96 19.33
CA ALA A 365 -19.33 -22.49 20.70
C ALA A 365 -20.17 -21.27 21.07
N ASP A 366 -20.21 -20.25 20.20
CA ASP A 366 -20.99 -19.02 20.41
C ASP A 366 -22.49 -19.31 20.46
N LYS A 367 -22.99 -20.23 19.63
CA LYS A 367 -24.42 -20.57 19.60
C LYS A 367 -24.90 -21.20 20.92
N TYR A 368 -24.02 -21.91 21.61
CA TYR A 368 -24.34 -22.65 22.83
C TYR A 368 -23.69 -22.03 24.08
N SER A 369 -23.10 -20.84 23.99
CA SER A 369 -22.46 -20.16 25.14
C SER A 369 -23.48 -19.66 26.16
N GLU A 370 -24.68 -19.29 25.71
CA GLU A 370 -25.79 -18.90 26.57
C GLU A 370 -26.78 -20.06 26.67
N THR A 371 -26.92 -20.62 27.87
CA THR A 371 -27.88 -21.70 28.10
C THR A 371 -29.26 -21.16 28.44
N PHE A 372 -30.31 -21.97 28.27
CA PHE A 372 -31.65 -21.62 28.74
C PHE A 372 -31.68 -21.37 30.26
N GLU A 373 -30.80 -22.04 31.01
CA GLU A 373 -30.64 -21.80 32.44
C GLU A 373 -30.05 -20.42 32.72
N ASP A 374 -29.06 -19.98 31.95
CA ASP A 374 -28.47 -18.64 32.08
C ASP A 374 -29.49 -17.56 31.76
N VAL A 375 -30.23 -17.72 30.64
CA VAL A 375 -31.33 -16.83 30.28
C VAL A 375 -32.41 -16.78 31.37
N SER A 376 -32.73 -17.93 31.99
CA SER A 376 -33.71 -17.98 33.09
C SER A 376 -33.21 -17.29 34.35
N LYS A 377 -31.92 -17.43 34.69
CA LYS A 377 -31.29 -16.73 35.82
C LYS A 377 -31.26 -15.22 35.58
N GLU A 378 -30.92 -14.78 34.38
CA GLU A 378 -30.96 -13.37 34.00
C GLU A 378 -32.37 -12.80 34.05
N LEU A 379 -33.36 -13.56 33.54
CA LEU A 379 -34.77 -13.18 33.61
C LEU A 379 -35.19 -12.97 35.07
N ALA A 380 -34.89 -13.93 35.96
CA ALA A 380 -35.21 -13.83 37.38
C ALA A 380 -34.49 -12.64 38.05
N ALA A 381 -33.24 -12.37 37.70
CA ALA A 381 -32.49 -11.23 38.22
C ALA A 381 -33.07 -9.88 37.76
N VAL A 382 -33.51 -9.78 36.50
CA VAL A 382 -34.17 -8.59 35.94
C VAL A 382 -35.56 -8.41 36.55
N GLU A 383 -36.34 -9.48 36.71
CA GLU A 383 -37.65 -9.47 37.36
C GLU A 383 -37.52 -8.97 38.81
N GLN A 384 -36.54 -9.46 39.57
CA GLN A 384 -36.26 -8.99 40.92
C GLN A 384 -35.84 -7.52 40.94
N SER A 385 -34.92 -7.12 40.05
CA SER A 385 -34.49 -5.72 39.97
C SER A 385 -35.64 -4.78 39.62
N LEU A 386 -36.55 -5.18 38.73
CA LEU A 386 -37.75 -4.43 38.41
C LEU A 386 -38.72 -4.34 39.60
N SER A 387 -38.88 -5.44 40.33
CA SER A 387 -39.63 -5.48 41.59
C SER A 387 -39.08 -4.45 42.58
N ASP A 388 -37.76 -4.43 42.79
CA ASP A 388 -37.07 -3.52 43.70
C ASP A 388 -37.19 -2.05 43.26
N MET A 389 -37.21 -1.79 41.95
CA MET A 389 -37.43 -0.44 41.40
C MET A 389 -38.88 0.03 41.62
N ILE A 390 -39.86 -0.87 41.53
CA ILE A 390 -41.28 -0.55 41.81
C ILE A 390 -41.47 -0.16 43.27
N ASP A 391 -40.74 -0.79 44.20
CA ASP A 391 -40.77 -0.44 45.63
C ASP A 391 -40.30 1.00 45.92
N GLN A 392 -39.56 1.60 44.99
CA GLN A 392 -39.06 2.98 45.10
C GLN A 392 -40.02 4.02 44.52
N LEU A 393 -41.11 3.60 43.88
CA LEU A 393 -42.11 4.49 43.29
C LEU A 393 -43.20 4.83 44.31
N ASP A 394 -43.69 6.08 44.26
CA ASP A 394 -44.82 6.55 45.05
C ASP A 394 -45.85 7.25 44.16
N GLY A 395 -47.14 7.14 44.48
CA GLY A 395 -48.20 7.60 43.60
C GLY A 395 -49.62 7.42 44.16
N PRO A 396 -50.64 7.76 43.36
CA PRO A 396 -52.04 7.62 43.74
C PRO A 396 -52.40 6.18 44.12
N GLU A 397 -53.34 6.02 45.05
CA GLU A 397 -53.68 4.71 45.66
C GLU A 397 -54.05 3.62 44.63
N PHE A 398 -54.77 3.99 43.57
CA PHE A 398 -55.15 3.06 42.51
C PHE A 398 -53.96 2.61 41.65
N ASP A 399 -52.99 3.50 41.42
CA ASP A 399 -51.79 3.18 40.65
C ASP A 399 -50.85 2.28 41.47
N MET A 400 -50.70 2.56 42.77
CA MET A 400 -49.93 1.72 43.69
C MET A 400 -50.53 0.31 43.85
N LYS A 401 -51.86 0.17 43.73
CA LYS A 401 -52.52 -1.14 43.67
C LYS A 401 -52.17 -1.89 42.39
N GLY A 402 -52.15 -1.21 41.25
CA GLY A 402 -51.73 -1.81 39.97
C GLY A 402 -50.27 -2.25 39.98
N LEU A 403 -49.38 -1.42 40.53
CA LEU A 403 -47.95 -1.74 40.66
C LEU A 403 -47.69 -2.95 41.56
N ARG A 404 -48.45 -3.11 42.66
CA ARG A 404 -48.36 -4.30 43.53
C ARG A 404 -48.84 -5.58 42.86
N GLU A 405 -49.90 -5.52 42.07
CA GLU A 405 -50.34 -6.68 41.27
C GLU A 405 -49.30 -7.06 40.20
N PHE A 406 -48.63 -6.08 39.60
CA PHE A 406 -47.54 -6.33 38.66
C PHE A 406 -46.31 -6.94 39.34
N GLN A 407 -45.89 -6.45 40.51
CA GLN A 407 -44.85 -7.09 41.33
C GLN A 407 -45.19 -8.53 41.69
N ASN A 408 -46.46 -8.81 42.06
CA ASN A 408 -46.91 -10.18 42.35
C ASN A 408 -46.83 -11.11 41.14
N LEU A 409 -46.92 -10.58 39.91
CA LEU A 409 -46.73 -11.36 38.68
C LEU A 409 -45.25 -11.62 38.38
N LEU A 410 -44.38 -10.63 38.61
CA LEU A 410 -42.93 -10.78 38.45
C LEU A 410 -42.33 -11.78 39.44
N ASN A 411 -42.81 -11.78 40.69
CA ASN A 411 -42.30 -12.66 41.75
C ASN A 411 -42.96 -14.05 41.77
N ARG A 412 -43.73 -14.43 40.72
CA ARG A 412 -44.61 -15.62 40.73
C ARG A 412 -43.99 -16.88 40.10
N ASN A 413 -42.80 -16.78 39.53
CA ASN A 413 -42.07 -17.91 38.93
C ASN A 413 -41.18 -18.62 39.95
#